data_AF-A0A1I1JXR3-F1
#
_entry.id   AF-A0A1I1JXR3-F1
#
_cell.length_a   1.000
_cell.length_b   1.000
_cell.length_c   1.000
_cell.angle_alpha   90.00
_cell.angle_beta   90.00
_cell.angle_gamma   90.00
#
_symmetry.space_group_name_H-M   'P 1'
#
loop_
_entity.id
_entity.type
_entity.pdbx_description
1 polymer ?
#
loop_
_entity_poly.entity_id
_entity_poly.type
_entity_poly.pdbx_seq_one_letter_code
_entity_poly.pdbx_strand_id
1 'polypeptide(L)' 'MFEHTKLPLRTWFLALYLLTQHKSGISALALKRQLGVSYKTAWLLKHKLMQTMLLREAARRLDERVEIDDAYLGG' A
#
# COMPACT_ATOMS: atom_id res chain seq x y z
N MET A 1 -5.08 12.07 5.70
CA MET A 1 -3.93 11.24 5.22
C MET A 1 -2.79 12.07 4.63
N PHE A 2 -3.10 13.04 3.75
CA PHE A 2 -2.08 13.89 3.09
C PHE A 2 -1.81 15.23 3.79
N GLU A 3 -2.61 15.57 4.80
CA GLU A 3 -2.50 16.82 5.55
C GLU A 3 -1.19 16.89 6.35
N HIS A 4 -0.54 18.06 6.34
CA HIS A 4 0.80 18.32 6.92
C HIS A 4 1.94 17.39 6.45
N THR A 5 1.82 16.77 5.27
CA THR A 5 2.94 16.01 4.71
C THR A 5 4.00 16.93 4.12
N LYS A 6 5.27 16.67 4.42
CA LYS A 6 6.42 17.37 3.81
C LYS A 6 6.77 16.83 2.42
N LEU A 7 6.11 15.77 1.98
CA LEU A 7 6.33 15.14 0.67
C LEU A 7 5.42 15.75 -0.39
N PRO A 8 5.90 15.95 -1.63
CA PRO A 8 5.02 16.34 -2.73
C PRO A 8 3.88 15.34 -2.91
N LEU A 9 2.66 15.84 -3.16
CA LEU A 9 1.49 14.99 -3.41
C LEU A 9 1.71 14.03 -4.59
N ARG A 10 2.49 14.43 -5.59
CA ARG A 10 2.89 13.58 -6.72
C ARG A 10 3.58 12.29 -6.25
N THR A 11 4.43 12.37 -5.22
CA THR A 11 5.11 11.21 -4.63
C THR A 11 4.12 10.26 -3.95
N TRP A 12 3.09 10.81 -3.30
CA TRP A 12 2.03 10.02 -2.68
C TRP A 12 1.18 9.28 -3.71
N PHE A 13 0.76 9.96 -4.78
CA PHE A 13 -0.03 9.33 -5.84
C PHE A 13 0.78 8.30 -6.62
N LEU A 14 2.06 8.56 -6.88
CA LEU A 14 2.94 7.57 -7.49
C LEU A 14 3.09 6.33 -6.60
N ALA A 15 3.26 6.52 -5.29
CA ALA A 15 3.35 5.40 -4.35
C ALA A 15 2.06 4.57 -4.30
N LEU A 16 0.89 5.22 -4.34
CA LEU A 16 -0.42 4.57 -4.41
C LEU A 16 -0.57 3.76 -5.71
N TYR A 17 -0.21 4.36 -6.85
CA TYR A 17 -0.20 3.68 -8.15
C TYR A 17 0.67 2.42 -8.12
N LEU A 18 1.91 2.53 -7.66
CA LEU A 18 2.85 1.41 -7.58
C LEU A 18 2.36 0.30 -6.64
N LEU A 19 1.72 0.66 -5.52
CA LEU A 19 1.15 -0.32 -4.59
C LEU A 19 -0.01 -1.12 -5.18
N THR A 20 -0.87 -0.47 -5.98
CA THR A 20 -2.05 -1.12 -6.57
C THR A 20 -1.74 -1.99 -7.79
N GLN A 21 -0.61 -1.75 -8.47
CA GLN A 21 -0.19 -2.57 -9.62
C GLN A 21 0.36 -3.95 -9.23
N HIS A 22 0.93 -4.10 -8.03
CA HIS A 22 1.54 -5.36 -7.60
C HIS A 22 0.55 -6.24 -6.83
N LYS A 23 0.13 -7.36 -7.43
CA LYS A 23 -0.77 -8.37 -6.79
C LYS A 23 -0.26 -8.88 -5.44
N SER A 24 1.06 -9.05 -5.28
CA SER A 24 1.68 -9.56 -4.04
C SER A 24 2.19 -8.44 -3.11
N GLY A 25 1.91 -7.18 -3.45
CA GLY A 25 2.48 -6.00 -2.79
C GLY A 25 3.94 -5.72 -3.19
N ILE A 26 4.36 -4.47 -3.00
CA ILE A 26 5.72 -4.00 -3.30
C ILE A 26 6.60 -3.93 -2.05
N SER A 27 7.87 -4.34 -2.15
CA SER A 27 8.82 -4.19 -1.03
C SER A 27 9.16 -2.71 -0.79
N ALA A 28 9.43 -2.31 0.45
CA ALA A 28 9.82 -0.93 0.76
C ALA A 28 11.12 -0.53 0.03
N LEU A 29 12.00 -1.50 -0.25
CA LEU A 29 13.22 -1.28 -1.01
C LEU A 29 12.95 -1.00 -2.50
N ALA A 30 12.02 -1.73 -3.12
CA ALA A 30 11.60 -1.46 -4.49
C ALA A 30 10.89 -0.10 -4.59
N LEU A 31 10.00 0.19 -3.64
CA LEU A 31 9.31 1.48 -3.56
C LEU A 31 10.29 2.65 -3.39
N LYS A 32 11.33 2.47 -2.57
CA LYS A 32 12.44 3.44 -2.44
C LYS A 32 13.10 3.72 -3.80
N ARG A 33 13.44 2.67 -4.55
CA ARG A 33 14.10 2.79 -5.87
C ARG A 33 13.23 3.54 -6.87
N GLN A 34 11.94 3.27 -6.90
CA GLN A 34 11.00 3.92 -7.83
C GLN A 34 10.66 5.36 -7.45
N LEU A 35 10.55 5.67 -6.15
CA LEU A 35 10.19 7.01 -5.68
C LEU A 35 11.39 7.95 -5.47
N GLY A 36 12.61 7.43 -5.44
CA GLY A 36 13.83 8.23 -5.20
C GLY A 36 13.94 8.81 -3.79
N VAL A 37 13.21 8.26 -2.81
CA VAL A 37 13.20 8.74 -1.41
C VAL A 37 14.10 7.89 -0.50
N SER A 38 14.26 8.31 0.76
CA SER A 38 14.95 7.47 1.75
C SER A 38 14.17 6.17 2.02
N TYR A 39 14.87 5.11 2.43
CA TYR A 39 14.21 3.84 2.79
C TYR A 39 13.16 4.03 3.89
N LYS A 40 13.49 4.81 4.94
CA LYS A 40 12.58 5.12 6.06
C LYS A 40 11.32 5.83 5.56
N THR A 41 11.47 6.76 4.62
CA THR A 41 10.35 7.44 3.98
C THR A 41 9.48 6.48 3.19
N ALA A 42 10.07 5.63 2.34
CA ALA A 42 9.35 4.65 1.54
C ALA A 42 8.59 3.64 2.43
N TRP A 43 9.23 3.16 3.49
CA TRP A 43 8.62 2.25 4.46
C TRP A 43 7.42 2.89 5.17
N LEU A 44 7.58 4.12 5.69
CA LEU A 44 6.48 4.84 6.36
C LEU A 44 5.32 5.13 5.39
N LEU A 45 5.64 5.51 4.16
CA LEU A 45 4.66 5.77 3.10
C LEU A 45 3.84 4.53 2.78
N LYS A 46 4.52 3.39 2.56
CA LYS A 46 3.87 2.09 2.36
C LYS A 46 2.97 1.73 3.53
N HIS A 47 3.46 1.84 4.76
CA HIS A 47 2.68 1.52 5.94
C HIS A 47 1.41 2.38 6.05
N LYS A 48 1.51 3.70 5.85
CA LYS A 48 0.34 4.59 5.90
C LYS A 48 -0.70 4.23 4.84
N LEU A 49 -0.27 3.92 3.62
CA LEU A 49 -1.16 3.50 2.54
C LEU A 49 -1.86 2.18 2.87
N MET A 50 -1.12 1.16 3.29
CA MET A 50 -1.67 -0.15 3.69
C MET A 50 -2.64 -0.03 4.86
N GLN A 51 -2.31 0.77 5.87
CA GLN A 51 -3.20 1.02 7.01
C GLN A 51 -4.49 1.72 6.58
N THR A 52 -4.41 2.67 5.65
CA THR A 52 -5.61 3.34 5.11
C THR A 52 -6.48 2.35 4.32
N MET A 53 -5.88 1.48 3.52
CA MET A 53 -6.61 0.42 2.80
C MET A 53 -7.28 -0.55 3.78
N LEU A 54 -6.56 -0.98 4.83
CA LEU A 54 -7.12 -1.85 5.87
C LEU A 54 -8.31 -1.20 6.58
N LEU A 55 -8.17 0.03 7.04
CA LEU A 55 -9.25 0.75 7.74
C LEU A 55 -10.47 0.98 6.83
N ARG A 56 -10.24 1.21 5.53
CA ARG A 56 -11.33 1.37 4.56
C ARG A 56 -12.09 0.06 4.35
N GLU A 57 -11.37 -1.05 4.31
CA GLU A 57 -11.93 -2.39 4.11
C GLU A 57 -12.54 -2.98 5.39
N ALA A 58 -12.09 -2.54 6.58
CA ALA A 58 -12.51 -3.10 7.87
C ALA A 58 -14.02 -3.02 8.13
N ALA A 59 -14.70 -2.02 7.56
CA ALA A 59 -16.15 -1.88 7.67
C ALA A 59 -16.92 -2.74 6.65
N ARG A 60 -16.25 -3.27 5.61
CA ARG A 60 -16.87 -4.08 4.57
C ARG A 60 -17.04 -5.51 5.08
N ARG A 61 -18.28 -5.98 5.13
CA ARG A 61 -18.60 -7.40 5.30
C ARG A 61 -18.93 -7.99 3.94
N LEU A 62 -18.36 -9.15 3.65
CA LEU A 62 -18.77 -9.97 2.53
C LEU A 62 -20.07 -10.69 2.93
N ASP A 63 -21.08 -10.68 2.06
CA ASP A 63 -22.32 -11.43 2.24
C ASP A 63 -22.50 -12.46 1.12
N GLU A 64 -23.62 -13.18 1.16
CA GLU A 64 -23.94 -14.25 0.22
C GLU A 64 -22.88 -15.38 0.21
N ARG A 65 -22.53 -15.89 -0.96
CA ARG A 65 -21.58 -17.01 -1.11
C ARG A 65 -20.15 -16.45 -1.17
N VAL A 66 -19.38 -16.66 -0.11
CA VAL A 66 -17.97 -16.28 -0.03
C VAL A 66 -17.11 -17.51 -0.28
N GLU A 67 -16.29 -17.48 -1.34
CA GLU A 67 -15.32 -18.53 -1.66
C GLU A 67 -13.90 -17.98 -1.55
N ILE A 68 -13.01 -18.80 -1.00
CA ILE A 68 -11.59 -18.50 -0.84
C ILE A 68 -10.85 -19.60 -1.61
N ASP A 69 -10.32 -19.26 -2.78
CA ASP A 69 -9.66 -20.25 -3.65
C ASP A 69 -8.24 -20.59 -3.17
N ASP A 70 -7.37 -19.60 -2.98
CA ASP A 70 -5.97 -19.83 -2.60
C ASP A 70 -5.42 -18.68 -1.76
N ALA A 71 -4.74 -19.04 -0.66
CA ALA A 71 -3.95 -18.12 0.14
C ALA A 71 -2.48 -18.55 0.12
N TYR A 72 -1.66 -17.88 -0.69
CA TYR A 72 -0.22 -18.10 -0.73
C TYR A 72 0.46 -17.33 0.42
N LEU A 73 0.94 -18.06 1.43
CA LEU A 73 1.75 -17.52 2.52
C LEU A 73 3.12 -18.22 2.55
N GLY A 74 4.16 -17.53 2.09
CA GLY A 74 5.51 -18.08 1.97
C GLY A 74 5.90 -18.35 0.52
N GLY A 75 7.18 -18.14 0.21
CA GLY A 75 7.83 -18.60 -1.01
C GLY A 75 8.71 -19.80 -0.70
#